data_AF-A0A9X3KTS7-F1
#
_entry.id   AF-A0A9X3KTS7-F1
#
_cell.length_a   1.000
_cell.length_b   1.000
_cell.length_c   1.000
_cell.angle_alpha   90.00
_cell.angle_beta   90.00
_cell.angle_gamma   90.00
#
_symmetry.space_group_name_H-M   'P 1'
#
loop_
_entity.id
_entity.type
_entity.pdbx_description
1 polymer ?
#
loop_
_entity_poly.entity_id
_entity_poly.type
_entity_poly.pdbx_seq_one_letter_code
_entity_poly.pdbx_strand_id
1 'polypeptide(L)'
;MADQETSYDAIIRAEIAIEILNQSRAIVTARVYQLEDTDPAAAETLRRRRRDLIELQQSIRVADPATVEDLITVWGPRVQDETRFWAEF
;
A
#
# COMPACT_ATOMS: atom_id res chain seq x y z
N MET A 1 -2.14 -31.41 -7.71
CA MET A 1 -1.14 -30.46 -8.24
C MET A 1 -1.75 -29.07 -8.42
N ALA A 2 -2.94 -28.95 -9.04
CA ALA A 2 -3.64 -27.66 -9.19
C ALA A 2 -3.82 -26.88 -7.88
N ASP A 3 -4.24 -27.53 -6.78
CA ASP A 3 -4.42 -26.84 -5.48
C ASP A 3 -3.12 -26.27 -4.87
N GLN A 4 -1.97 -26.91 -5.11
CA GLN A 4 -0.68 -26.38 -4.66
C GLN A 4 -0.22 -25.19 -5.51
N GLU A 5 -0.51 -25.22 -6.81
CA GLU A 5 -0.21 -24.13 -7.73
C GLU A 5 -1.07 -22.90 -7.42
N THR A 6 -2.36 -23.09 -7.15
CA THR A 6 -3.27 -22.02 -6.67
C THR A 6 -2.83 -21.46 -5.31
N SER A 7 -2.33 -22.30 -4.40
CA SER A 7 -1.79 -21.83 -3.11
C SER A 7 -0.50 -21.02 -3.27
N TYR A 8 0.37 -21.38 -4.22
CA TYR A 8 1.60 -20.64 -4.48
C TYR A 8 1.30 -19.27 -5.12
N ASP A 9 0.42 -19.23 -6.12
CA ASP A 9 -0.01 -17.98 -6.75
C ASP A 9 -0.62 -17.03 -5.70
N ALA A 10 -1.51 -17.52 -4.83
CA ALA A 10 -2.10 -16.71 -3.76
C ALA A 10 -1.06 -16.09 -2.82
N ILE A 11 0.04 -16.81 -2.52
CA ILE A 11 1.16 -16.28 -1.72
C ILE A 11 1.85 -15.14 -2.48
N ILE A 12 2.20 -15.37 -3.75
CA ILE A 12 2.86 -14.36 -4.59
C ILE A 12 2.00 -13.11 -4.71
N ARG A 13 0.69 -13.26 -4.95
CA ARG A 13 -0.24 -12.13 -5.03
C ARG A 13 -0.29 -11.36 -3.71
N ALA A 14 -0.32 -12.04 -2.56
CA ALA A 14 -0.27 -11.36 -1.26
C ALA A 14 1.05 -10.58 -1.05
N GLU A 15 2.19 -11.13 -1.48
CA GLU A 15 3.48 -10.44 -1.44
C GLU A 15 3.51 -9.20 -2.33
N ILE A 16 2.93 -9.27 -3.54
CA ILE A 16 2.79 -8.12 -4.44
C ILE A 16 1.95 -7.01 -3.78
N ALA A 17 0.81 -7.36 -3.17
CA ALA A 17 -0.03 -6.39 -2.48
C ALA A 17 0.71 -5.72 -1.32
N ILE A 18 1.47 -6.50 -0.53
CA ILE A 18 2.33 -6.00 0.54
C ILE A 18 3.36 -5.00 0.00
N GLU A 19 4.03 -5.32 -1.10
CA GLU A 19 5.05 -4.47 -1.69
C GLU A 19 4.46 -3.14 -2.22
N ILE A 20 3.29 -3.18 -2.84
CA ILE A 20 2.56 -1.97 -3.26
C ILE A 20 2.26 -1.06 -2.06
N LEU A 21 1.84 -1.64 -0.92
CA LEU A 21 1.60 -0.85 0.29
C LEU A 21 2.91 -0.31 0.91
N ASN A 22 4.01 -1.05 0.82
CA ASN A 22 5.33 -0.56 1.22
C ASN A 22 5.75 0.65 0.38
N GLN A 23 5.57 0.60 -0.94
CA GLN A 23 5.86 1.72 -1.84
C GLN A 23 4.98 2.94 -1.54
N SER A 24 3.69 2.71 -1.31
CA SER A 24 2.75 3.77 -0.87
C SER A 24 3.26 4.45 0.41
N ARG A 25 3.71 3.67 1.40
CA ARG A 25 4.28 4.19 2.66
C ARG A 25 5.59 4.94 2.46
N ALA A 26 6.40 4.55 1.48
CA ALA A 26 7.64 5.24 1.12
C ALA A 26 7.35 6.62 0.52
N ILE A 27 6.41 6.71 -0.43
CA ILE A 27 5.94 7.98 -1.03
C ILE A 27 5.45 8.94 0.08
N VAL A 28 4.60 8.44 0.98
CA VAL A 28 4.07 9.23 2.10
C VAL A 28 5.18 9.69 3.04
N THR A 29 6.14 8.82 3.35
CA THR A 29 7.26 9.16 4.23
C THR A 29 8.14 10.25 3.62
N ALA A 30 8.43 10.18 2.32
CA ALA A 30 9.18 11.23 1.63
C ALA A 30 8.49 12.59 1.74
N ARG A 31 7.16 12.63 1.55
CA ARG A 31 6.39 13.87 1.69
C ARG A 31 6.32 14.40 3.13
N VAL A 32 6.25 13.52 4.13
CA VAL A 32 6.33 13.93 5.54
C VAL A 32 7.63 14.69 5.80
N TYR A 33 8.77 14.19 5.34
CA TYR A 33 10.05 14.87 5.52
C TYR A 33 10.12 16.22 4.82
N GLN A 34 9.48 16.38 3.65
CA GLN A 34 9.40 17.68 2.97
C GLN A 34 8.57 18.71 3.74
N LEU A 35 7.56 18.26 4.48
CA LEU A 35 6.62 19.14 5.19
C LEU A 35 6.98 19.36 6.65
N GLU A 36 7.83 18.54 7.26
CA GLU A 36 8.07 18.54 8.71
C GLU A 36 8.48 19.91 9.27
N ASP A 37 9.28 20.69 8.53
CA ASP A 37 9.74 22.01 8.93
C ASP A 37 8.84 23.16 8.47
N THR A 38 8.04 22.96 7.42
CA THR A 38 7.27 24.03 6.75
C THR A 38 5.78 23.99 7.06
N ASP A 39 5.21 22.80 7.21
CA ASP A 39 3.84 22.54 7.61
C ASP A 39 3.76 21.28 8.50
N PRO A 40 4.08 21.41 9.80
CA PRO A 40 4.05 20.30 10.75
C PRO A 40 2.66 19.65 10.89
N ALA A 41 1.59 20.41 10.67
CA ALA A 41 0.22 19.93 10.77
C ALA A 41 -0.15 19.01 9.59
N ALA A 42 0.25 19.40 8.37
CA ALA A 42 0.13 18.53 7.20
C ALA A 42 1.01 17.29 7.34
N ALA A 43 2.24 17.44 7.83
CA ALA A 43 3.14 16.31 8.10
C ALA A 43 2.51 15.31 9.09
N GLU A 44 1.88 15.77 10.18
CA GLU A 44 1.23 14.88 11.13
C GLU A 44 0.00 14.17 10.55
N THR A 45 -0.76 14.85 9.68
CA THR A 45 -1.87 14.22 8.95
C THR A 45 -1.38 13.06 8.09
N LEU A 46 -0.26 13.25 7.39
CA LEU A 46 0.37 12.18 6.61
C LEU A 46 0.94 11.05 7.48
N ARG A 47 1.49 11.36 8.67
CA ARG A 47 1.93 10.32 9.61
C ARG A 47 0.76 9.44 10.08
N ARG A 48 -0.44 9.99 10.27
CA ARG A 48 -1.66 9.22 10.55
C ARG A 48 -2.02 8.32 9.38
N ARG A 49 -2.14 8.87 8.17
CA ARG A 49 -2.43 8.10 6.95
C ARG A 49 -1.42 6.97 6.71
N ARG A 50 -0.15 7.19 7.02
CA ARG A 50 0.89 6.15 6.96
C ARG A 50 0.64 5.01 7.96
N ARG A 51 0.04 5.27 9.12
CA ARG A 51 -0.38 4.21 10.07
C ARG A 51 -1.56 3.43 9.52
N ASP A 52 -2.53 4.10 8.91
CA ASP A 52 -3.66 3.43 8.25
C ASP A 52 -3.18 2.45 7.17
N LEU A 53 -2.13 2.81 6.40
CA LEU A 53 -1.50 1.90 5.44
C LEU A 53 -0.83 0.67 6.09
N ILE A 54 -0.28 0.81 7.31
CA ILE A 54 0.27 -0.32 8.06
C ILE A 54 -0.85 -1.26 8.49
N GLU A 55 -1.96 -0.71 8.99
CA GLU A 55 -3.13 -1.49 9.38
C GLU A 55 -3.71 -2.25 8.18
N LEU A 56 -3.79 -1.59 7.02
CA LEU A 56 -4.21 -2.23 5.77
C LEU A 56 -3.26 -3.34 5.32
N GLN A 57 -1.95 -3.15 5.46
CA GLN A 57 -0.97 -4.20 5.17
C GLN A 57 -1.14 -5.39 6.12
N GLN A 58 -1.40 -5.13 7.40
CA GLN A 58 -1.63 -6.17 8.42
C GLN A 58 -2.95 -6.93 8.23
N SER A 59 -3.91 -6.40 7.48
CA SER A 59 -5.15 -7.10 7.15
C SER A 59 -5.03 -8.08 5.98
N ILE A 60 -3.93 -8.06 5.23
CA ILE A 60 -3.71 -8.98 4.10
C ILE A 60 -3.65 -10.43 4.59
N ARG A 61 -4.40 -11.32 3.95
CA ARG A 61 -4.44 -12.76 4.23
C ARG A 61 -4.36 -13.52 2.90
N VAL A 62 -3.45 -14.50 2.82
CA VAL A 62 -3.33 -15.40 1.65
C VAL A 62 -4.63 -16.17 1.39
N ALA A 63 -5.38 -16.46 2.45
CA ALA A 63 -6.69 -17.13 2.36
C ALA A 63 -7.83 -16.23 1.82
N ASP A 64 -7.54 -14.95 1.56
CA ASP A 64 -8.50 -13.99 0.99
C ASP A 64 -7.94 -13.36 -0.31
N PRO A 65 -7.89 -14.13 -1.41
CA PRO A 65 -7.35 -13.66 -2.68
C PRO A 65 -8.19 -12.51 -3.27
N ALA A 66 -9.50 -12.45 -3.01
CA ALA A 66 -10.34 -11.37 -3.55
C ALA A 66 -9.92 -10.00 -3.02
N THR A 67 -9.72 -9.88 -1.69
CA THR A 67 -9.22 -8.64 -1.10
C THR A 67 -7.80 -8.29 -1.57
N VAL A 68 -6.94 -9.29 -1.77
CA VAL A 68 -5.58 -9.10 -2.32
C VAL A 68 -5.64 -8.53 -3.74
N GLU A 69 -6.48 -9.09 -4.61
CA GLU A 69 -6.65 -8.63 -5.99
C GLU A 69 -7.22 -7.21 -6.07
N ASP A 70 -8.19 -6.89 -5.21
CA ASP A 70 -8.76 -5.54 -5.13
C ASP A 70 -7.69 -4.53 -4.70
N LEU A 71 -6.85 -4.88 -3.71
CA LEU A 71 -5.74 -4.03 -3.29
C LEU A 71 -4.75 -3.76 -4.42
N ILE A 72 -4.32 -4.80 -5.13
CA ILE A 72 -3.39 -4.67 -6.26
C ILE A 72 -4.00 -3.79 -7.35
N THR A 73 -5.28 -4.02 -7.68
CA THR A 73 -5.99 -3.27 -8.72
C THR A 73 -6.11 -1.79 -8.38
N VAL A 74 -6.43 -1.47 -7.12
CA VAL A 74 -6.62 -0.07 -6.67
C VAL A 74 -5.29 0.63 -6.49
N TRP A 75 -4.32 0.01 -5.81
CA TRP A 75 -3.09 0.67 -5.38
C TRP A 75 -1.94 0.53 -6.37
N GLY A 76 -1.89 -0.54 -7.16
CA GLY A 76 -0.82 -0.79 -8.13
C GLY A 76 -0.61 0.37 -9.12
N PRO A 77 -1.65 0.88 -9.78
CA PRO A 77 -1.52 2.04 -10.67
C PRO A 77 -1.14 3.33 -9.95
N ARG A 78 -1.50 3.47 -8.66
CA ARG A 78 -1.21 4.69 -7.88
C ARG A 78 0.28 4.80 -7.57
N VAL A 79 0.92 3.71 -7.15
CA VAL A 79 2.35 3.76 -6.80
C VAL A 79 3.28 3.92 -8.00
N GLN A 80 2.79 3.70 -9.22
CA GLN A 80 3.53 3.92 -10.46
C GLN A 80 3.52 5.38 -10.94
N ASP A 81 2.59 6.19 -10.45
CA ASP A 81 2.44 7.60 -10.82
C ASP A 81 2.19 8.42 -9.55
N GLU A 82 3.23 9.10 -9.07
CA GLU A 82 3.14 9.89 -7.85
C GLU A 82 2.10 11.04 -7.95
N THR A 83 1.86 11.60 -9.14
CA THR A 83 0.83 12.63 -9.31
C THR A 83 -0.55 12.04 -9.07
N ARG A 84 -0.81 10.88 -9.68
CA ARG A 84 -2.04 10.13 -9.47
C ARG A 84 -2.19 9.64 -8.03
N PHE A 85 -1.10 9.16 -7.42
CA PHE A 85 -1.07 8.77 -6.01
C PHE A 85 -1.66 9.89 -5.14
N TRP A 86 -1.09 11.09 -5.22
CA TRP A 86 -1.53 12.21 -4.39
C TRP A 86 -2.94 12.73 -4.72
N ALA A 87 -3.42 12.55 -5.96
CA ALA A 87 -4.79 12.92 -6.32
C ALA A 87 -5.85 11.98 -5.72
N GLU A 88 -5.48 10.73 -5.42
CA GLU A 88 -6.40 9.68 -4.97
C GLU A 88 -6.14 9.16 -3.53
N PHE A 89 -5.22 9.78 -2.80
CA PHE A 89 -4.76 9.40 -1.45
C PHE A 89 -5.47 10.17 -0.32
#